data_AF-A0A2E0K2L8-F1
#
_entry.id   AF-A0A2E0K2L8-F1
#
_cell.length_a   1.000
_cell.length_b   1.000
_cell.length_c   1.000
_cell.angle_alpha   90.00
_cell.angle_beta   90.00
_cell.angle_gamma   90.00
#
_symmetry.space_group_name_H-M   'P 1'
#
loop_
_entity.id
_entity.type
_entity.pdbx_description
1 polymer ?
#
loop_
_entity_poly.entity_id
_entity_poly.type
_entity_poly.pdbx_seq_one_letter_code
_entity_poly.pdbx_strand_id
1 'polypeptide(L)'
;LCPYTSTLDTADSTGCGAAQRDTDGDDVMDADDLCPMTQPGFNADANGCDPTQRDGDGDGVNDAMDTNCPNSPAGSTVDGFGCAPSELDDDSDGVTNDLDQCDNTMTIWSANPDGCAPEQLDGDSDQIADATDQCPNTPAGESVNTVGCGLSQLDSDNDGVTDDLDAFPLDPTEIADSDGDGVGDAADFYPRDASRSVAEGGLSMPFWVVLVIVILVAIGSTALFMMRRNGRQEEGYDGQFSSEPAPAEDIYAMAGIEAATETTITETETDVQAQHSNAMAPSHATINEHGQKTWADEAGNTWCQNPDGSMMRFDSESGAWVPHQ
;
A
#
# COMPACT_ATOMS: atom_id res chain seq x y z
N LEU A 1 -71.56 -21.39 -29.73
CA LEU A 1 -70.50 -21.68 -28.74
C LEU A 1 -71.08 -21.75 -27.33
N CYS A 2 -72.07 -20.91 -26.99
CA CYS A 2 -72.79 -21.00 -25.71
C CYS A 2 -74.19 -21.61 -25.88
N PRO A 3 -74.44 -22.87 -25.48
CA PRO A 3 -75.76 -23.50 -25.65
C PRO A 3 -76.82 -23.01 -24.66
N TYR A 4 -76.43 -22.27 -23.60
CA TYR A 4 -77.33 -21.84 -22.51
C TYR A 4 -77.12 -20.37 -22.13
N THR A 5 -77.38 -19.46 -23.06
CA THR A 5 -77.43 -18.02 -22.76
C THR A 5 -78.80 -17.64 -22.20
N SER A 6 -78.80 -16.81 -21.16
CA SER A 6 -80.02 -16.31 -20.52
C SER A 6 -80.92 -15.61 -21.53
N THR A 7 -82.23 -15.81 -21.43
CA THR A 7 -83.20 -15.09 -22.29
C THR A 7 -83.30 -13.60 -21.96
N LEU A 8 -82.70 -13.16 -20.86
CA LEU A 8 -82.56 -11.75 -20.49
C LEU A 8 -81.31 -11.10 -21.11
N ASP A 9 -80.38 -11.88 -21.67
CA ASP A 9 -79.19 -11.38 -22.32
C ASP A 9 -79.36 -11.28 -23.84
N THR A 10 -78.64 -10.33 -24.43
CA THR A 10 -78.58 -10.19 -25.89
C THR A 10 -77.44 -11.07 -26.41
N ALA A 11 -77.77 -12.22 -26.99
CA ALA A 11 -76.79 -13.14 -27.55
C ALA A 11 -76.23 -12.64 -28.89
N ASP A 12 -74.93 -12.84 -29.12
CA ASP A 12 -74.27 -12.52 -30.39
C ASP A 12 -74.49 -13.60 -31.48
N SER A 13 -73.77 -13.50 -32.60
CA SER A 13 -73.86 -14.47 -33.70
C SER A 13 -73.37 -15.88 -33.35
N THR A 14 -72.64 -16.04 -32.25
CA THR A 14 -72.21 -17.35 -31.72
C THR A 14 -73.18 -17.91 -30.67
N GLY A 15 -74.21 -17.14 -30.34
CA GLY A 15 -75.21 -17.46 -29.34
C GLY A 15 -74.76 -17.18 -27.91
N CYS A 16 -73.69 -16.40 -27.69
CA CYS A 16 -73.16 -16.07 -26.36
C CYS A 16 -73.62 -14.68 -25.89
N GLY A 17 -74.02 -14.56 -24.63
CA GLY A 17 -74.29 -13.27 -23.97
C GLY A 17 -72.98 -12.58 -23.57
N ALA A 18 -73.02 -11.27 -23.30
CA ALA A 18 -71.82 -10.47 -23.05
C ALA A 18 -70.92 -11.00 -21.91
N ALA A 19 -71.52 -11.60 -20.87
CA ALA A 19 -70.78 -12.17 -19.74
C ALA A 19 -70.25 -13.60 -19.96
N GLN A 20 -70.50 -14.20 -21.14
CA GLN A 20 -70.08 -15.57 -21.49
C GLN A 20 -69.08 -15.58 -22.63
N ARG A 21 -68.64 -14.41 -23.08
CA ARG A 21 -67.68 -14.30 -24.17
C ARG A 21 -66.28 -14.27 -23.58
N ASP A 22 -65.41 -14.98 -24.27
CA ASP A 22 -63.97 -15.08 -24.06
C ASP A 22 -63.41 -15.09 -25.50
N THR A 23 -62.98 -13.91 -25.95
CA THR A 23 -62.71 -13.62 -27.37
C THR A 23 -61.41 -14.24 -27.84
N ASP A 24 -60.39 -14.23 -26.99
CA ASP A 24 -59.06 -14.74 -27.28
C ASP A 24 -58.87 -16.19 -26.79
N GLY A 25 -59.67 -16.67 -25.84
CA GLY A 25 -59.74 -18.07 -25.44
C GLY A 25 -58.76 -18.43 -24.33
N ASP A 26 -58.44 -17.49 -23.45
CA ASP A 26 -57.44 -17.61 -22.40
C ASP A 26 -58.02 -18.05 -21.03
N ASP A 27 -59.30 -18.43 -21.02
CA ASP A 27 -60.12 -18.80 -19.85
C ASP A 27 -60.55 -17.62 -18.95
N VAL A 28 -60.31 -16.37 -19.37
CA VAL A 28 -60.84 -15.15 -18.75
C VAL A 28 -61.91 -14.52 -19.65
N MET A 29 -63.05 -14.15 -19.08
CA MET A 29 -64.16 -13.62 -19.86
C MET A 29 -63.91 -12.15 -20.23
N ASP A 30 -64.34 -11.72 -21.42
CA ASP A 30 -64.20 -10.35 -21.96
C ASP A 30 -64.54 -9.22 -20.96
N ALA A 31 -65.44 -9.48 -20.00
CA ALA A 31 -65.90 -8.49 -19.03
C ALA A 31 -64.90 -8.25 -17.88
N ASP A 32 -64.07 -9.25 -17.58
CA ASP A 32 -63.09 -9.27 -16.49
C ASP A 32 -61.63 -9.28 -17.03
N ASP A 33 -61.47 -9.44 -18.34
CA ASP A 33 -60.19 -9.50 -19.05
C ASP A 33 -59.63 -8.09 -19.35
N LEU A 34 -58.43 -7.83 -18.84
CA LEU A 34 -57.67 -6.60 -19.07
C LEU A 34 -56.76 -6.68 -20.30
N CYS A 35 -56.55 -7.89 -20.84
CA CYS A 35 -55.63 -8.21 -21.92
C CYS A 35 -56.34 -9.03 -23.03
N PRO A 36 -57.20 -8.40 -23.85
CA PRO A 36 -58.14 -9.07 -24.78
C PRO A 36 -57.52 -9.77 -26.01
N MET A 37 -56.22 -10.04 -25.99
CA MET A 37 -55.49 -10.74 -27.06
C MET A 37 -54.45 -11.71 -26.49
N THR A 38 -54.65 -12.19 -25.27
CA THR A 38 -53.81 -13.21 -24.64
C THR A 38 -54.01 -14.54 -25.34
N GLN A 39 -52.91 -15.15 -25.76
CA GLN A 39 -53.01 -16.34 -26.59
C GLN A 39 -53.40 -17.57 -25.75
N PRO A 40 -54.33 -18.43 -26.22
CA PRO A 40 -54.74 -19.64 -25.49
C PRO A 40 -53.57 -20.55 -25.14
N GLY A 41 -53.49 -20.96 -23.87
CA GLY A 41 -52.46 -21.85 -23.35
C GLY A 41 -51.18 -21.15 -22.88
N PHE A 42 -51.12 -19.82 -22.94
CA PHE A 42 -50.22 -19.03 -22.13
C PHE A 42 -50.87 -18.86 -20.74
N ASN A 43 -50.07 -18.87 -19.67
CA ASN A 43 -50.58 -18.85 -18.29
C ASN A 43 -51.15 -17.45 -17.95
N ALA A 44 -52.30 -17.10 -18.54
CA ALA A 44 -53.05 -15.91 -18.21
C ALA A 44 -53.36 -15.90 -16.71
N ASP A 45 -53.15 -14.75 -16.07
CA ASP A 45 -53.50 -14.59 -14.67
C ASP A 45 -55.00 -14.30 -14.48
N ALA A 46 -55.41 -13.94 -13.25
CA ALA A 46 -56.80 -13.67 -12.95
C ALA A 46 -57.39 -12.46 -13.71
N ASN A 47 -56.55 -11.62 -14.33
CA ASN A 47 -56.94 -10.48 -15.13
C ASN A 47 -56.85 -10.75 -16.63
N GLY A 48 -56.59 -12.00 -17.04
CA GLY A 48 -56.46 -12.37 -18.46
C GLY A 48 -55.11 -12.01 -19.06
N CYS A 49 -54.11 -11.62 -18.27
CA CYS A 49 -52.82 -11.18 -18.80
C CYS A 49 -51.74 -12.26 -18.62
N ASP A 50 -51.00 -12.56 -19.68
CA ASP A 50 -49.78 -13.37 -19.60
C ASP A 50 -48.58 -12.54 -19.09
N PRO A 51 -47.52 -13.16 -18.54
CA PRO A 51 -46.37 -12.45 -17.99
C PRO A 51 -45.68 -11.46 -18.95
N THR A 52 -45.82 -11.62 -20.27
CA THR A 52 -45.22 -10.74 -21.28
C THR A 52 -46.08 -9.51 -21.60
N GLN A 53 -47.33 -9.46 -21.13
CA GLN A 53 -48.25 -8.33 -21.31
C GLN A 53 -48.37 -7.46 -20.07
N ARG A 54 -47.89 -7.94 -18.91
CA ARG A 54 -47.92 -7.20 -17.65
C ARG A 54 -46.65 -6.39 -17.48
N ASP A 55 -46.80 -5.23 -16.86
CA ASP A 55 -45.74 -4.27 -16.54
C ASP A 55 -46.10 -3.67 -15.17
N GLY A 56 -45.54 -4.27 -14.12
CA GLY A 56 -45.97 -4.07 -12.73
C GLY A 56 -45.65 -2.68 -12.17
N ASP A 57 -44.53 -2.10 -12.58
CA ASP A 57 -44.07 -0.78 -12.16
C ASP A 57 -44.30 0.33 -13.22
N GLY A 58 -44.62 -0.06 -14.46
CA GLY A 58 -44.98 0.84 -15.54
C GLY A 58 -43.76 1.48 -16.22
N ASP A 59 -42.60 0.83 -16.17
CA ASP A 59 -41.34 1.33 -16.70
C ASP A 59 -41.17 1.10 -18.23
N GLY A 60 -42.07 0.30 -18.81
CA GLY A 60 -42.09 -0.05 -20.23
C GLY A 60 -41.42 -1.39 -20.57
N VAL A 61 -40.93 -2.14 -19.58
CA VAL A 61 -40.44 -3.51 -19.66
C VAL A 61 -41.47 -4.42 -19.02
N ASN A 62 -41.79 -5.55 -19.67
CA ASN A 62 -42.79 -6.46 -19.10
C ASN A 62 -42.21 -7.28 -17.94
N ASP A 63 -43.05 -7.72 -17.01
CA ASP A 63 -42.69 -8.52 -15.82
C ASP A 63 -41.84 -9.76 -16.16
N ALA A 64 -41.98 -10.31 -17.38
CA ALA A 64 -41.22 -11.49 -17.81
C ALA A 64 -39.75 -11.16 -18.16
N MET A 65 -39.47 -9.91 -18.55
CA MET A 65 -38.13 -9.40 -18.87
C MET A 65 -37.56 -8.52 -17.76
N ASP A 66 -38.42 -7.95 -16.93
CA ASP A 66 -38.07 -7.17 -15.73
C ASP A 66 -37.79 -8.10 -14.53
N THR A 67 -36.72 -8.89 -14.66
CA THR A 67 -36.31 -9.83 -13.61
C THR A 67 -35.30 -9.23 -12.65
N ASN A 68 -34.66 -8.14 -13.03
CA ASN A 68 -33.56 -7.56 -12.28
C ASN A 68 -34.05 -6.40 -11.40
N CYS A 69 -34.99 -5.60 -11.89
CA CYS A 69 -35.45 -4.39 -11.21
C CYS A 69 -36.98 -4.24 -11.24
N PRO A 70 -37.75 -5.18 -10.66
CA PRO A 70 -39.21 -5.26 -10.77
C PRO A 70 -40.01 -4.09 -10.14
N ASN A 71 -39.32 -3.06 -9.64
CA ASN A 71 -39.89 -1.89 -8.98
C ASN A 71 -39.02 -0.65 -9.26
N SER A 72 -38.59 -0.48 -10.49
CA SER A 72 -37.77 0.65 -10.92
C SER A 72 -38.47 1.99 -10.60
N PRO A 73 -37.72 3.08 -10.39
CA PRO A 73 -38.31 4.38 -10.06
C PRO A 73 -39.22 4.90 -11.18
N ALA A 74 -40.46 5.26 -10.82
CA ALA A 74 -41.45 5.76 -11.77
C ALA A 74 -40.94 6.97 -12.58
N GLY A 75 -40.99 6.85 -13.91
CA GLY A 75 -40.55 7.90 -14.84
C GLY A 75 -39.05 7.94 -15.11
N SER A 76 -38.28 6.98 -14.56
CA SER A 76 -36.91 6.74 -14.98
C SER A 76 -36.88 6.14 -16.39
N THR A 77 -35.73 6.25 -17.07
CA THR A 77 -35.48 5.47 -18.28
C THR A 77 -34.77 4.20 -17.87
N VAL A 78 -35.30 3.05 -18.24
CA VAL A 78 -34.76 1.74 -17.88
C VAL A 78 -34.03 1.07 -19.04
N ASP A 79 -33.20 0.08 -18.73
CA ASP A 79 -32.54 -0.77 -19.71
C ASP A 79 -33.45 -1.92 -20.20
N GLY A 80 -32.87 -2.91 -20.89
CA GLY A 80 -33.64 -4.06 -21.40
C GLY A 80 -34.12 -5.05 -20.34
N PHE A 81 -33.70 -4.87 -19.08
CA PHE A 81 -33.99 -5.73 -17.94
C PHE A 81 -34.79 -5.00 -16.85
N GLY A 82 -35.32 -3.81 -17.16
CA GLY A 82 -36.12 -2.99 -16.24
C GLY A 82 -35.30 -2.12 -15.28
N CYS A 83 -33.96 -2.11 -15.39
CA CYS A 83 -33.14 -1.39 -14.42
C CYS A 83 -32.92 0.07 -14.82
N ALA A 84 -33.22 0.98 -13.89
CA ALA A 84 -32.83 2.38 -14.03
C ALA A 84 -31.31 2.55 -13.80
N PRO A 85 -30.68 3.61 -14.34
CA PRO A 85 -29.26 3.89 -14.10
C PRO A 85 -28.86 3.97 -12.63
N SER A 86 -29.78 4.36 -11.75
CA SER A 86 -29.57 4.46 -10.29
C SER A 86 -29.69 3.11 -9.56
N GLU A 87 -29.96 2.03 -10.27
CA GLU A 87 -30.12 0.68 -9.72
C GLU A 87 -29.05 -0.28 -10.26
N LEU A 88 -28.26 0.16 -11.24
CA LEU A 88 -27.18 -0.62 -11.83
C LEU A 88 -25.93 -0.55 -10.93
N ASP A 89 -25.30 -1.70 -10.74
CA ASP A 89 -24.08 -1.93 -9.97
C ASP A 89 -23.26 -2.98 -10.75
N ASP A 90 -22.33 -2.49 -11.57
CA ASP A 90 -21.64 -3.28 -12.60
C ASP A 90 -20.59 -4.23 -12.02
N ASP A 91 -19.95 -3.86 -10.90
CA ASP A 91 -18.93 -4.67 -10.21
C ASP A 91 -19.48 -5.43 -9.00
N SER A 92 -20.73 -5.16 -8.62
CA SER A 92 -21.47 -5.80 -7.55
C SER A 92 -20.87 -5.59 -6.16
N ASP A 93 -20.17 -4.47 -5.95
CA ASP A 93 -19.55 -4.12 -4.68
C ASP A 93 -20.56 -3.58 -3.63
N GLY A 94 -21.78 -3.31 -4.07
CA GLY A 94 -22.88 -2.80 -3.25
C GLY A 94 -23.11 -1.30 -3.36
N VAL A 95 -22.36 -0.59 -4.20
CA VAL A 95 -22.54 0.82 -4.54
C VAL A 95 -22.96 0.91 -6.01
N THR A 96 -24.02 1.65 -6.29
CA THR A 96 -24.54 1.78 -7.66
C THR A 96 -23.62 2.64 -8.51
N ASN A 97 -23.60 2.39 -9.81
CA ASN A 97 -22.74 3.06 -10.80
C ASN A 97 -22.84 4.60 -10.77
N ASP A 98 -23.96 5.18 -10.30
CA ASP A 98 -24.16 6.62 -10.19
C ASP A 98 -23.51 7.25 -8.92
N LEU A 99 -23.16 6.41 -7.95
CA LEU A 99 -22.49 6.77 -6.69
C LEU A 99 -21.07 6.18 -6.58
N ASP A 100 -20.75 5.20 -7.40
CA ASP A 100 -19.47 4.51 -7.43
C ASP A 100 -18.41 5.35 -8.18
N GLN A 101 -17.29 5.59 -7.52
CA GLN A 101 -16.11 6.27 -8.09
C GLN A 101 -15.08 5.28 -8.64
N CYS A 102 -15.26 3.99 -8.38
CA CYS A 102 -14.34 2.91 -8.66
C CYS A 102 -15.07 1.73 -9.32
N ASP A 103 -15.36 1.85 -10.63
CA ASP A 103 -16.13 0.91 -11.49
C ASP A 103 -15.70 -0.59 -11.51
N ASN A 104 -14.74 -1.02 -10.69
CA ASN A 104 -14.16 -2.36 -10.72
C ASN A 104 -13.70 -2.89 -9.35
N THR A 105 -14.31 -2.41 -8.28
CA THR A 105 -14.12 -2.90 -6.93
C THR A 105 -14.58 -4.34 -6.82
N MET A 106 -13.67 -5.21 -6.36
CA MET A 106 -14.01 -6.62 -6.23
C MET A 106 -14.98 -6.84 -5.07
N THR A 107 -16.00 -7.67 -5.28
CA THR A 107 -16.96 -8.10 -4.23
C THR A 107 -16.34 -8.76 -2.99
N ILE A 108 -15.08 -9.20 -3.07
CA ILE A 108 -14.33 -9.73 -1.91
C ILE A 108 -13.70 -8.64 -1.04
N TRP A 109 -13.62 -7.41 -1.55
CA TRP A 109 -13.09 -6.26 -0.85
C TRP A 109 -14.21 -5.53 -0.12
N SER A 110 -13.83 -4.75 0.90
CA SER A 110 -14.78 -3.90 1.61
C SER A 110 -14.80 -2.53 0.95
N ALA A 111 -15.72 -2.34 0.02
CA ALA A 111 -15.99 -1.03 -0.57
C ALA A 111 -16.42 -0.01 0.50
N ASN A 112 -15.97 1.23 0.34
CA ASN A 112 -16.45 2.37 1.12
C ASN A 112 -17.74 2.95 0.51
N PRO A 113 -18.36 4.01 1.08
CA PRO A 113 -19.57 4.60 0.50
C PRO A 113 -19.42 5.21 -0.89
N ASP A 114 -18.18 5.42 -1.36
CA ASP A 114 -17.86 5.91 -2.70
C ASP A 114 -17.54 4.75 -3.67
N GLY A 115 -17.78 3.50 -3.27
CA GLY A 115 -17.56 2.30 -4.09
C GLY A 115 -16.08 1.91 -4.22
N CYS A 116 -15.18 2.48 -3.43
CA CYS A 116 -13.74 2.18 -3.53
C CYS A 116 -13.26 1.31 -2.37
N ALA A 117 -12.46 0.28 -2.66
CA ALA A 117 -11.72 -0.45 -1.64
C ALA A 117 -10.48 0.34 -1.16
N PRO A 118 -9.97 0.08 0.07
CA PRO A 118 -8.75 0.70 0.58
C PRO A 118 -7.52 0.54 -0.33
N GLU A 119 -7.47 -0.54 -1.10
CA GLU A 119 -6.39 -0.84 -2.05
C GLU A 119 -6.48 -0.04 -3.36
N GLN A 120 -7.62 0.58 -3.66
CA GLN A 120 -7.83 1.42 -4.84
C GLN A 120 -7.68 2.92 -4.57
N LEU A 121 -7.68 3.32 -3.29
CA LEU A 121 -7.55 4.73 -2.90
C LEU A 121 -6.11 5.22 -3.08
N ASP A 122 -5.96 6.35 -3.77
CA ASP A 122 -4.71 7.07 -4.01
C ASP A 122 -5.03 8.57 -3.88
N GLY A 123 -4.86 9.09 -2.67
CA GLY A 123 -5.38 10.39 -2.25
C GLY A 123 -4.64 11.59 -2.85
N ASP A 124 -3.38 11.43 -3.22
CA ASP A 124 -2.57 12.46 -3.88
C ASP A 124 -2.26 12.15 -5.35
N SER A 125 -2.73 11.01 -5.83
CA SER A 125 -2.63 10.58 -7.23
C SER A 125 -1.18 10.39 -7.68
N ASP A 126 -0.33 9.93 -6.79
CA ASP A 126 1.09 9.68 -7.04
C ASP A 126 1.38 8.26 -7.58
N GLN A 127 0.33 7.44 -7.72
CA GLN A 127 0.32 6.03 -8.15
C GLN A 127 0.69 5.01 -7.07
N ILE A 128 0.80 5.42 -5.81
CA ILE A 128 0.96 4.55 -4.66
C ILE A 128 -0.32 4.63 -3.82
N ALA A 129 -0.97 3.48 -3.58
CA ALA A 129 -2.21 3.47 -2.83
C ALA A 129 -1.99 3.95 -1.39
N ASP A 130 -2.98 4.66 -0.83
CA ASP A 130 -2.99 5.23 0.53
C ASP A 130 -2.61 4.21 1.60
N ALA A 131 -3.00 2.94 1.42
CA ALA A 131 -2.70 1.86 2.35
C ALA A 131 -1.19 1.52 2.43
N THR A 132 -0.43 1.85 1.39
CA THR A 132 1.00 1.56 1.24
C THR A 132 1.88 2.81 1.16
N ASP A 133 1.27 3.99 1.02
CA ASP A 133 1.95 5.26 0.93
C ASP A 133 2.44 5.74 2.31
N GLN A 134 3.72 6.07 2.39
CA GLN A 134 4.37 6.62 3.58
C GLN A 134 4.44 8.15 3.56
N CYS A 135 4.16 8.76 2.41
CA CYS A 135 4.33 10.18 2.12
C CYS A 135 3.04 10.79 1.57
N PRO A 136 1.98 10.85 2.39
CA PRO A 136 0.70 11.40 1.92
C PRO A 136 0.85 12.86 1.49
N ASN A 137 0.19 13.23 0.39
CA ASN A 137 0.22 14.54 -0.25
C ASN A 137 1.51 14.82 -1.04
N THR A 138 2.07 13.80 -1.68
CA THR A 138 3.15 13.97 -2.64
C THR A 138 2.73 14.93 -3.75
N PRO A 139 3.53 15.96 -4.06
CA PRO A 139 3.16 16.95 -5.07
C PRO A 139 2.93 16.33 -6.46
N ALA A 140 1.81 16.70 -7.08
CA ALA A 140 1.43 16.18 -8.39
C ALA A 140 2.52 16.39 -9.45
N GLY A 141 2.90 15.31 -10.12
CA GLY A 141 3.90 15.31 -11.20
C GLY A 141 5.34 15.06 -10.75
N GLU A 142 5.59 14.88 -9.45
CA GLU A 142 6.88 14.36 -8.97
C GLU A 142 7.02 12.87 -9.26
N SER A 143 8.27 12.41 -9.43
CA SER A 143 8.57 10.99 -9.48
C SER A 143 8.69 10.46 -8.06
N VAL A 144 7.85 9.50 -7.70
CA VAL A 144 7.85 8.90 -6.36
C VAL A 144 8.66 7.62 -6.31
N ASN A 145 9.17 7.32 -5.11
CA ASN A 145 9.85 6.05 -4.84
C ASN A 145 8.83 4.93 -4.51
N THR A 146 9.32 3.75 -4.09
CA THR A 146 8.45 2.59 -3.79
C THR A 146 7.55 2.76 -2.57
N VAL A 147 7.75 3.83 -1.80
CA VAL A 147 6.97 4.13 -0.60
C VAL A 147 6.13 5.41 -0.76
N GLY A 148 6.00 5.94 -1.97
CA GLY A 148 5.18 7.12 -2.28
C GLY A 148 5.86 8.47 -2.02
N CYS A 149 7.16 8.50 -1.70
CA CYS A 149 7.82 9.78 -1.42
C CYS A 149 8.47 10.38 -2.68
N GLY A 150 8.16 11.65 -2.95
CA GLY A 150 8.89 12.49 -3.90
C GLY A 150 10.22 13.03 -3.33
N LEU A 151 11.09 13.56 -4.19
CA LEU A 151 12.38 14.12 -3.78
C LEU A 151 12.21 15.36 -2.87
N SER A 152 11.10 16.10 -3.01
CA SER A 152 10.80 17.26 -2.17
C SER A 152 10.36 16.91 -0.75
N GLN A 153 10.08 15.63 -0.48
CA GLN A 153 9.70 15.11 0.85
C GLN A 153 10.80 14.28 1.50
N LEU A 154 11.83 13.89 0.74
CA LEU A 154 12.95 13.09 1.23
C LEU A 154 14.07 13.99 1.73
N ASP A 155 14.71 13.57 2.81
CA ASP A 155 15.94 14.13 3.38
C ASP A 155 16.80 12.92 3.77
N SER A 156 17.54 12.42 2.80
CA SER A 156 18.15 11.09 2.82
C SER A 156 19.28 10.97 3.85
N ASP A 157 19.96 12.07 4.19
CA ASP A 157 21.02 12.10 5.21
C ASP A 157 20.65 12.84 6.50
N ASN A 158 19.45 13.43 6.56
CA ASN A 158 18.86 14.11 7.71
C ASN A 158 19.62 15.38 8.13
N ASP A 159 20.15 16.13 7.18
CA ASP A 159 20.82 17.40 7.44
C ASP A 159 19.88 18.62 7.42
N GLY A 160 18.63 18.41 7.01
CA GLY A 160 17.56 19.40 7.00
C GLY A 160 17.35 20.09 5.65
N VAL A 161 18.05 19.68 4.59
CA VAL A 161 17.76 20.03 3.20
C VAL A 161 17.13 18.83 2.49
N THR A 162 16.11 19.06 1.69
CA THR A 162 15.43 17.98 0.96
C THR A 162 16.25 17.54 -0.26
N ASP A 163 16.13 16.27 -0.65
CA ASP A 163 16.91 15.65 -1.74
C ASP A 163 16.77 16.40 -3.09
N ASP A 164 15.68 17.14 -3.31
CA ASP A 164 15.48 17.96 -4.52
C ASP A 164 16.27 19.28 -4.53
N LEU A 165 16.67 19.77 -3.35
CA LEU A 165 17.42 21.01 -3.15
C LEU A 165 18.86 20.77 -2.70
N ASP A 166 19.20 19.53 -2.33
CA ASP A 166 20.52 19.13 -1.89
C ASP A 166 21.40 18.66 -3.05
N ALA A 167 22.59 19.28 -3.18
CA ALA A 167 23.59 18.85 -4.15
C ALA A 167 24.25 17.50 -3.78
N PHE A 168 24.26 17.13 -2.49
CA PHE A 168 24.82 15.88 -1.98
C PHE A 168 23.85 15.16 -1.02
N PRO A 169 22.74 14.58 -1.52
CA PRO A 169 21.67 13.97 -0.70
C PRO A 169 22.05 12.82 0.26
N LEU A 170 23.32 12.43 0.32
CA LEU A 170 23.82 11.34 1.15
C LEU A 170 25.00 11.77 2.05
N ASP A 171 25.40 13.03 2.00
CA ASP A 171 26.47 13.60 2.81
C ASP A 171 25.95 14.76 3.67
N PRO A 172 25.64 14.53 4.96
CA PRO A 172 24.99 15.51 5.82
C PRO A 172 25.90 16.68 6.22
N THR A 173 27.08 16.77 5.62
CA THR A 173 28.05 17.84 5.83
C THR A 173 28.15 18.81 4.65
N GLU A 174 27.51 18.51 3.52
CA GLU A 174 27.58 19.28 2.28
C GLU A 174 26.20 19.43 1.64
N ILE A 175 25.72 20.67 1.48
CA ILE A 175 24.39 20.94 0.89
C ILE A 175 24.42 21.60 -0.49
N ALA A 176 25.58 22.15 -0.86
CA ALA A 176 25.70 23.04 -2.01
C ALA A 176 26.98 22.77 -2.80
N ASP A 177 26.86 22.83 -4.13
CA ASP A 177 27.97 22.81 -5.08
C ASP A 177 27.80 24.01 -6.01
N SER A 178 28.39 25.14 -5.62
CA SER A 178 28.15 26.44 -6.26
C SER A 178 28.71 26.53 -7.68
N ASP A 179 29.68 25.68 -8.06
CA ASP A 179 30.27 25.67 -9.40
C ASP A 179 30.08 24.37 -10.19
N GLY A 180 29.50 23.35 -9.56
CA GLY A 180 29.12 22.09 -10.20
C GLY A 180 30.29 21.16 -10.49
N ASP A 181 31.39 21.27 -9.74
CA ASP A 181 32.59 20.44 -9.92
C ASP A 181 32.52 19.08 -9.21
N GLY A 182 31.48 18.86 -8.40
CA GLY A 182 31.23 17.65 -7.63
C GLY A 182 31.89 17.62 -6.25
N VAL A 183 32.49 18.72 -5.79
CA VAL A 183 32.97 18.90 -4.42
C VAL A 183 32.10 19.95 -3.72
N GLY A 184 31.58 19.62 -2.55
CA GLY A 184 30.72 20.54 -1.82
C GLY A 184 31.43 21.80 -1.36
N ASP A 185 30.68 22.90 -1.27
CA ASP A 185 31.16 24.24 -0.92
C ASP A 185 31.90 24.29 0.42
N ALA A 186 31.60 23.39 1.38
CA ALA A 186 32.28 23.37 2.67
C ALA A 186 33.65 22.68 2.62
N ALA A 187 33.82 21.68 1.74
CA ALA A 187 35.09 21.00 1.46
C ALA A 187 35.93 21.71 0.38
N ASP A 188 35.30 22.50 -0.49
CA ASP A 188 35.97 23.18 -1.59
C ASP A 188 36.72 24.46 -1.15
N PHE A 189 38.00 24.54 -1.54
CA PHE A 189 38.81 25.73 -1.33
C PHE A 189 38.49 26.87 -2.32
N TYR A 190 37.88 26.57 -3.47
CA TYR A 190 37.45 27.53 -4.48
C TYR A 190 36.00 27.31 -4.94
N PRO A 191 34.97 27.58 -4.09
CA PRO A 191 33.55 27.27 -4.34
C PRO A 191 32.87 27.95 -5.55
N ARG A 192 33.61 28.59 -6.44
CA ARG A 192 33.10 29.30 -7.63
C ARG A 192 33.99 29.08 -8.86
N ASP A 193 34.95 28.17 -8.78
CA ASP A 193 35.89 27.84 -9.85
C ASP A 193 35.99 26.31 -10.01
N ALA A 194 35.11 25.77 -10.85
CA ALA A 194 35.01 24.34 -11.13
C ALA A 194 36.26 23.69 -11.76
N SER A 195 37.33 24.47 -11.99
CA SER A 195 38.62 23.93 -12.43
C SER A 195 39.54 23.49 -11.29
N ARG A 196 39.19 23.77 -10.03
CA ARG A 196 40.07 23.55 -8.87
C ARG A 196 39.29 23.39 -7.57
N SER A 197 39.51 22.29 -6.87
CA SER A 197 38.89 22.06 -5.54
C SER A 197 39.90 21.98 -4.38
N VAL A 198 41.19 21.80 -4.69
CA VAL A 198 42.25 21.68 -3.67
C VAL A 198 43.07 22.96 -3.54
N ALA A 199 43.43 23.31 -2.30
CA ALA A 199 44.37 24.39 -2.05
C ALA A 199 45.73 24.08 -2.71
N GLU A 200 46.12 24.87 -3.69
CA GLU A 200 47.45 24.88 -4.31
C GLU A 200 48.52 25.36 -3.30
N GLY A 201 48.75 24.56 -2.27
CA GLY A 201 49.78 24.74 -1.25
C GLY A 201 51.09 24.15 -1.73
N GLY A 202 51.67 24.74 -2.77
CA GLY A 202 53.01 24.39 -3.23
C GLY A 202 54.05 24.65 -2.15
N LEU A 203 54.44 23.63 -1.39
CA LEU A 203 55.81 23.54 -0.85
C LEU A 203 56.78 23.23 -2.00
N SER A 204 56.78 24.08 -3.01
CA SER A 204 57.94 24.31 -3.86
C SER A 204 58.95 25.06 -2.99
N MET A 205 59.47 24.41 -1.95
CA MET A 205 60.71 24.83 -1.30
C MET A 205 61.75 24.71 -2.41
N PRO A 206 62.22 25.84 -2.97
CA PRO A 206 63.16 25.76 -4.07
C PRO A 206 64.37 24.97 -3.58
N PHE A 207 64.90 24.05 -4.38
CA PHE A 207 65.88 23.03 -3.95
C PHE A 207 67.05 23.58 -3.11
N TRP A 208 67.40 24.86 -3.27
CA TRP A 208 68.40 25.54 -2.45
C TRP A 208 68.05 25.65 -0.96
N VAL A 209 66.78 25.73 -0.57
CA VAL A 209 66.36 25.77 0.85
C VAL A 209 66.59 24.43 1.53
N VAL A 210 66.29 23.31 0.85
CA VAL A 210 66.60 21.95 1.33
C VAL A 210 68.12 21.77 1.43
N LEU A 211 68.88 22.27 0.46
CA LEU A 211 70.35 22.22 0.46
C LEU A 211 70.96 23.01 1.62
N VAL A 212 70.42 24.19 1.95
CA VAL A 212 70.86 24.98 3.11
C VAL A 212 70.57 24.24 4.42
N ILE A 213 69.41 23.61 4.55
CA ILE A 213 69.06 22.83 5.75
C ILE A 213 70.01 21.64 5.93
N VAL A 214 70.31 20.90 4.86
CA VAL A 214 71.26 19.77 4.91
C VAL A 214 72.67 20.25 5.29
N ILE A 215 73.12 21.39 4.76
CA ILE A 215 74.42 21.97 5.13
C ILE A 215 74.44 22.38 6.60
N LEU A 216 73.38 23.01 7.11
CA LEU A 216 73.30 23.42 8.52
C LEU A 216 73.27 22.21 9.47
N VAL A 217 72.61 21.12 9.08
CA VAL A 217 72.61 19.86 9.84
C VAL A 217 73.98 19.18 9.78
N ALA A 218 74.68 19.22 8.64
CA ALA A 218 76.05 18.69 8.50
C ALA A 218 77.08 19.50 9.32
N ILE A 219 76.95 20.82 9.36
CA ILE A 219 77.83 21.70 10.16
C ILE A 219 77.50 21.55 11.65
N GLY A 220 76.21 21.45 12.01
CA GLY A 220 75.78 21.20 13.38
C GLY A 220 76.24 19.84 13.92
N SER A 221 76.09 18.78 13.13
CA SER A 221 76.52 17.42 13.50
C SER A 221 78.04 17.29 13.61
N THR A 222 78.81 17.97 12.76
CA THR A 222 80.28 18.01 12.87
C THR A 222 80.75 18.81 14.09
N ALA A 223 80.10 19.92 14.45
CA ALA A 223 80.39 20.67 15.67
C ALA A 223 80.07 19.86 16.95
N LEU A 224 78.94 19.15 16.96
CA LEU A 224 78.52 18.31 18.09
C LEU A 224 79.42 17.08 18.27
N PHE A 225 79.91 16.51 17.16
CA PHE A 225 80.91 15.43 17.18
C PHE A 225 82.29 15.91 17.69
N MET A 226 82.69 17.15 17.38
CA MET A 226 83.92 17.75 17.93
C MET A 226 83.79 18.11 19.41
N MET A 227 82.60 18.49 19.89
CA MET A 227 82.35 18.71 21.31
C MET A 227 82.28 17.42 22.14
N ARG A 228 82.05 16.25 21.50
CA ARG A 228 81.99 14.95 22.19
C ARG A 228 83.36 14.28 22.42
N ARG A 229 84.46 14.85 21.91
CA ARG A 229 85.81 14.25 22.02
C ARG A 229 86.56 14.59 23.32
N ASN A 230 86.08 15.52 24.16
CA ASN A 230 86.81 15.90 25.38
C ASN A 230 85.89 15.97 26.60
N GLY A 231 85.85 14.88 27.37
CA GLY A 231 85.13 14.82 28.65
C GLY A 231 84.67 13.41 28.97
N ARG A 232 85.56 12.61 29.55
CA ARG A 232 85.24 11.30 30.13
C ARG A 232 85.32 11.43 31.64
N GLN A 233 84.18 11.47 32.32
CA GLN A 233 84.02 10.86 33.64
C GLN A 233 82.53 10.60 33.91
N GLU A 234 82.30 9.35 34.30
CA GLU A 234 81.04 8.71 34.66
C GLU A 234 80.48 9.31 35.95
N GLU A 235 79.16 9.50 36.05
CA GLU A 235 78.38 9.12 37.24
C GLU A 235 76.99 8.67 36.79
N GLY A 236 76.54 7.55 37.33
CA GLY A 236 75.32 6.84 36.96
C GLY A 236 74.06 7.42 37.60
N TYR A 237 72.95 7.25 36.90
CA TYR A 237 71.61 7.32 37.46
C TYR A 237 70.84 6.09 36.98
N ASP A 238 70.50 5.23 37.93
CA ASP A 238 69.78 3.98 37.71
C ASP A 238 68.28 4.32 37.62
N GLY A 239 67.76 4.35 36.40
CA GLY A 239 66.36 4.52 36.09
C GLY A 239 65.87 3.27 35.38
N GLN A 240 65.40 2.30 36.16
CA GLN A 240 64.87 1.02 35.72
C GLN A 240 63.59 1.23 34.87
N PHE A 241 63.73 1.16 33.54
CA PHE A 241 62.60 1.08 32.61
C PHE A 241 62.45 -0.38 32.16
N SER A 242 61.44 -1.06 32.71
CA SER A 242 61.08 -2.42 32.34
C SER A 242 60.58 -2.44 30.90
N SER A 243 61.30 -3.11 30.01
CA SER A 243 60.84 -3.42 28.66
C SER A 243 60.12 -4.77 28.67
N GLU A 244 58.80 -4.73 28.76
CA GLU A 244 57.94 -5.87 28.42
C GLU A 244 57.24 -5.55 27.10
N PRO A 245 57.37 -6.37 26.05
CA PRO A 245 56.68 -6.14 24.79
C PRO A 245 55.26 -6.69 24.88
N ALA A 246 54.26 -5.80 24.99
CA ALA A 246 52.88 -6.15 24.70
C ALA A 246 52.63 -6.02 23.19
N PRO A 247 52.11 -7.06 22.51
CA PRO A 247 51.75 -6.98 21.10
C PRO A 247 50.53 -6.08 20.88
N ALA A 248 50.49 -5.48 19.70
CA ALA A 248 49.38 -4.71 19.17
C ALA A 248 48.09 -5.55 19.21
N GLU A 249 47.00 -4.97 19.71
CA GLU A 249 45.66 -5.49 19.47
C GLU A 249 45.13 -4.93 18.15
N ASP A 250 44.65 -5.88 17.36
CA ASP A 250 44.19 -5.72 16.01
C ASP A 250 42.85 -4.99 15.97
N ILE A 251 42.86 -3.87 15.24
CA ILE A 251 41.65 -3.30 14.63
C ILE A 251 41.23 -4.30 13.55
N TYR A 252 40.22 -5.14 13.82
CA TYR A 252 39.21 -5.72 12.88
C TYR A 252 38.53 -6.95 13.52
N ALA A 253 37.37 -6.78 14.14
CA ALA A 253 36.46 -7.87 14.48
C ALA A 253 35.02 -7.38 14.70
N MET A 254 34.29 -7.11 13.60
CA MET A 254 32.82 -7.20 13.57
C MET A 254 32.33 -7.18 12.13
N ALA A 255 32.53 -8.30 11.44
CA ALA A 255 31.70 -8.71 10.31
C ALA A 255 31.71 -10.25 10.33
N GLY A 256 30.75 -10.82 11.06
CA GLY A 256 30.54 -12.26 11.12
C GLY A 256 29.90 -12.78 9.84
N ILE A 257 30.67 -12.83 8.76
CA ILE A 257 30.28 -13.52 7.52
C ILE A 257 31.43 -14.47 7.16
N GLU A 258 31.30 -15.74 7.58
CA GLU A 258 32.04 -16.82 6.94
C GLU A 258 31.29 -17.24 5.68
N ALA A 259 32.00 -17.14 4.56
CA ALA A 259 31.59 -17.68 3.29
C ALA A 259 32.07 -19.13 3.11
N ALA A 260 31.20 -19.89 2.47
CA ALA A 260 31.44 -21.08 1.65
C ALA A 260 31.72 -22.42 2.34
N THR A 261 30.82 -23.37 2.10
CA THR A 261 31.20 -24.60 1.39
C THR A 261 30.00 -25.22 0.68
N GLU A 262 30.24 -25.62 -0.57
CA GLU A 262 29.29 -26.16 -1.54
C GLU A 262 28.74 -27.54 -1.20
N THR A 263 27.71 -27.90 -1.96
CA THR A 263 27.32 -29.25 -2.44
C THR A 263 26.34 -30.05 -1.56
N THR A 264 25.09 -30.19 -2.01
CA THR A 264 24.64 -31.29 -2.88
C THR A 264 23.11 -31.30 -2.97
N ILE A 265 22.59 -31.34 -4.20
CA ILE A 265 21.17 -31.51 -4.53
C ILE A 265 20.77 -32.96 -4.24
N THR A 266 19.69 -33.19 -3.49
CA THR A 266 18.81 -34.35 -3.66
C THR A 266 17.37 -33.95 -3.33
N GLU A 267 16.51 -34.02 -4.34
CA GLU A 267 15.06 -33.97 -4.24
C GLU A 267 14.53 -35.14 -3.40
N THR A 268 13.54 -34.89 -2.53
CA THR A 268 12.39 -35.79 -2.33
C THR A 268 11.26 -35.02 -1.64
N GLU A 269 10.10 -34.99 -2.29
CA GLU A 269 8.79 -34.64 -1.71
C GLU A 269 8.45 -35.54 -0.52
N THR A 270 7.89 -35.00 0.57
CA THR A 270 6.52 -35.26 1.10
C THR A 270 6.35 -34.82 2.56
N ASP A 271 5.37 -33.94 2.76
CA ASP A 271 4.28 -33.94 3.75
C ASP A 271 4.49 -33.76 5.27
N VAL A 272 3.66 -32.84 5.80
CA VAL A 272 3.16 -32.57 7.18
C VAL A 272 4.16 -32.59 8.36
N GLN A 273 4.29 -31.47 9.07
CA GLN A 273 3.57 -31.19 10.33
C GLN A 273 4.18 -30.01 11.11
N ALA A 274 3.27 -29.26 11.73
CA ALA A 274 3.43 -27.97 12.38
C ALA A 274 4.32 -27.94 13.64
N GLN A 275 4.51 -26.69 14.11
CA GLN A 275 4.87 -26.23 15.46
C GLN A 275 6.34 -25.83 15.67
N HIS A 276 6.61 -24.52 15.55
CA HIS A 276 7.09 -23.70 16.66
C HIS A 276 6.72 -22.23 16.40
N SER A 277 5.93 -21.69 17.32
CA SER A 277 5.26 -20.40 17.32
C SER A 277 6.18 -19.26 17.77
N ASN A 278 6.47 -18.33 16.87
CA ASN A 278 6.63 -16.91 17.23
C ASN A 278 5.36 -16.21 16.78
N ALA A 279 4.34 -16.19 17.64
CA ALA A 279 3.07 -15.52 17.35
C ALA A 279 3.26 -14.01 17.53
N MET A 280 3.63 -13.32 16.45
CA MET A 280 3.55 -11.87 16.38
C MET A 280 2.09 -11.45 16.19
N ALA A 281 1.71 -10.27 16.70
CA ALA A 281 0.40 -9.70 16.42
C ALA A 281 0.17 -9.68 14.90
N PRO A 282 -0.96 -10.22 14.42
CA PRO A 282 -1.28 -10.24 12.99
C PRO A 282 -1.45 -8.82 12.45
N SER A 283 -1.33 -8.67 11.13
CA SER A 283 -1.43 -7.36 10.46
C SER A 283 -2.75 -6.62 10.73
N HIS A 284 -3.83 -7.35 11.01
CA HIS A 284 -5.16 -6.80 11.33
C HIS A 284 -5.35 -6.40 12.81
N ALA A 285 -4.30 -6.43 13.63
CA ALA A 285 -4.40 -6.05 15.03
C ALA A 285 -4.63 -4.54 15.18
N THR A 286 -5.60 -4.16 16.00
CA THR A 286 -5.97 -2.77 16.28
C THR A 286 -5.24 -2.25 17.52
N ILE A 287 -4.93 -0.95 17.59
CA ILE A 287 -4.22 -0.36 18.74
C ILE A 287 -5.24 0.32 19.67
N ASN A 288 -5.19 0.00 20.96
CA ASN A 288 -6.04 0.65 21.96
C ASN A 288 -5.44 1.96 22.48
N GLU A 289 -6.21 2.69 23.30
CA GLU A 289 -5.80 3.97 23.91
C GLU A 289 -4.53 3.89 24.81
N HIS A 290 -4.09 2.67 25.16
CA HIS A 290 -2.89 2.40 25.94
C HIS A 290 -1.70 1.95 25.08
N GLY A 291 -1.80 2.01 23.75
CA GLY A 291 -0.74 1.63 22.81
C GLY A 291 -0.53 0.11 22.69
N GLN A 292 -1.48 -0.70 23.15
CA GLN A 292 -1.41 -2.16 23.07
C GLN A 292 -2.10 -2.64 21.79
N LYS A 293 -1.52 -3.65 21.13
CA LYS A 293 -2.11 -4.28 19.94
C LYS A 293 -3.13 -5.34 20.37
N THR A 294 -4.36 -5.24 19.93
CA THR A 294 -5.46 -6.16 20.26
C THR A 294 -6.05 -6.80 19.00
N TRP A 295 -6.32 -8.10 19.05
CA TRP A 295 -6.97 -8.83 17.95
C TRP A 295 -7.78 -10.01 18.47
N ALA A 296 -8.65 -10.56 17.63
CA ALA A 296 -9.35 -11.82 17.89
C ALA A 296 -8.79 -12.90 16.97
N ASP A 297 -8.58 -14.12 17.49
CA ASP A 297 -8.20 -15.26 16.65
C ASP A 297 -9.43 -15.92 16.00
N GLU A 298 -9.19 -16.81 15.04
CA GLU A 298 -10.23 -17.59 14.35
C GLU A 298 -11.04 -18.50 15.30
N ALA A 299 -10.52 -18.75 16.51
CA ALA A 299 -11.21 -19.51 17.56
C ALA A 299 -12.07 -18.61 18.47
N GLY A 300 -12.11 -17.30 18.21
CA GLY A 300 -12.91 -16.32 18.96
C GLY A 300 -12.27 -15.85 20.28
N ASN A 301 -10.99 -16.16 20.53
CA ASN A 301 -10.29 -15.66 21.71
C ASN A 301 -9.74 -14.25 21.42
N THR A 302 -9.87 -13.35 22.40
CA THR A 302 -9.32 -12.01 22.31
C THR A 302 -7.91 -11.96 22.91
N TRP A 303 -7.00 -11.31 22.19
CA TRP A 303 -5.59 -11.18 22.52
C TRP A 303 -5.19 -9.71 22.65
N CYS A 304 -4.19 -9.44 23.47
CA CYS A 304 -3.58 -8.14 23.68
C CYS A 304 -2.06 -8.28 23.82
N GLN A 305 -1.30 -7.50 23.06
CA GLN A 305 0.15 -7.42 23.13
C GLN A 305 0.58 -6.04 23.65
N ASN A 306 1.35 -6.05 24.73
CA ASN A 306 1.94 -4.86 25.32
C ASN A 306 3.12 -4.33 24.49
N PRO A 307 3.48 -3.04 24.63
CA PRO A 307 4.67 -2.46 23.97
C PRO A 307 6.00 -3.14 24.34
N ASP A 308 6.07 -3.83 25.48
CA ASP A 308 7.22 -4.62 25.92
C ASP A 308 7.31 -6.01 25.26
N GLY A 309 6.35 -6.33 24.36
CA GLY A 309 6.25 -7.59 23.66
C GLY A 309 5.50 -8.69 24.42
N SER A 310 5.09 -8.46 25.68
CA SER A 310 4.33 -9.45 26.45
C SER A 310 2.90 -9.60 25.95
N MET A 311 2.41 -10.84 25.91
CA MET A 311 1.06 -11.16 25.41
C MET A 311 0.11 -11.55 26.54
N MET A 312 -1.13 -11.11 26.44
CA MET A 312 -2.23 -11.46 27.31
C MET A 312 -3.43 -11.93 26.50
N ARG A 313 -4.17 -12.90 27.04
CA ARG A 313 -5.43 -13.41 26.47
C ARG A 313 -6.59 -13.04 27.39
N PHE A 314 -7.71 -12.65 26.81
CA PHE A 314 -8.94 -12.42 27.56
C PHE A 314 -9.60 -13.77 27.89
N ASP A 315 -9.84 -14.01 29.18
CA ASP A 315 -10.58 -15.17 29.65
C ASP A 315 -12.04 -14.77 29.91
N SER A 316 -12.95 -15.34 29.12
CA SER A 316 -14.39 -15.05 29.18
C SER A 316 -15.07 -15.61 30.43
N GLU A 317 -14.48 -16.61 31.10
CA GLU A 317 -15.04 -17.18 32.34
C GLU A 317 -14.70 -16.32 33.56
N SER A 318 -13.50 -15.74 33.60
CA SER A 318 -13.05 -14.89 34.71
C SER A 318 -13.25 -13.39 34.46
N GLY A 319 -13.50 -12.98 33.21
CA GLY A 319 -13.61 -11.58 32.80
C GLY A 319 -12.30 -10.80 32.96
N ALA A 320 -11.16 -11.51 33.01
CA ALA A 320 -9.85 -10.96 33.27
C ALA A 320 -8.85 -11.28 32.15
N TRP A 321 -7.83 -10.43 32.02
CA TRP A 321 -6.70 -10.68 31.14
C TRP A 321 -5.68 -11.58 31.84
N VAL A 322 -5.37 -12.72 31.21
CA VAL A 322 -4.37 -13.67 31.70
C VAL A 322 -3.12 -13.64 30.82
N PRO A 323 -1.91 -13.63 31.39
CA PRO A 323 -0.67 -13.63 30.61
C PRO A 323 -0.52 -14.95 29.85
N HIS A 324 -0.10 -14.86 28.59
CA HIS A 324 0.23 -16.01 27.75
C HIS A 324 1.74 -16.21 27.75
N GLN A 325 2.20 -17.42 28.12
CA GLN A 325 3.61 -17.81 28.11
C GLN A 325 3.96 -18.51 26.80
#